data_AF-A0A8T1UYA9-F1
#
_entry.id   AF-A0A8T1UYA9-F1
#
_cell.length_a   1.000
_cell.length_b   1.000
_cell.length_c   1.000
_cell.angle_alpha   90.00
_cell.angle_beta   90.00
_cell.angle_gamma   90.00
#
_symmetry.space_group_name_H-M   'P 1'
#
loop_
_entity.id
_entity.type
_entity.pdbx_description
1 polymer ?
#
loop_
_entity_poly.entity_id
_entity_poly.type
_entity_poly.pdbx_seq_one_letter_code
_entity_poly.pdbx_strand_id
1 'polypeptide(L)'
;MELRRRHPAAFSVDSRGSEPCIVVSDSFARRRRPLVLRSAYQKAPKPKKPPREDSTHTNSSTLSGKRRRSIQDAAEPASGSHLKLQRFAPTQRLVDDRADFCLYLELQISTKQALEDAHALVQLLARKLTEFENYRTLDEHEAHLVAKRMPFHLVNSNASLWFLAFYVRRLDRVRERLWILLVATQLIDNFKEVGLPLAVSVGGQVLTAENKRRRQQSLESLQSEAIEGIQRLHSTPQAKRERVDVAKAATEQRLARVLMQKRQATYRDTFADYKELMVQFGYVTLYSPIFPLAAAFAWLNNTIESRSDLLKLVNRHGYQRPIAQHARGIGVWEKVLVSFAGVAVVVNCALVWTYELDELLPSWTDLQRFAFIVACEHVIFVIKAWLNWATPEVPVTSSLGKKPALPPSVPDTTVSGGSLSALHG
;
A
#
# COMPACT_ATOMS: atom_id res chain seq x y z
N MET A 1 16.90 -1.92 -45.43
CA MET A 1 17.14 -3.20 -44.72
C MET A 1 15.93 -3.48 -43.83
N GLU A 2 14.98 -4.28 -44.30
CA GLU A 2 13.79 -4.65 -43.53
C GLU A 2 13.87 -6.11 -43.11
N LEU A 3 13.75 -6.37 -41.81
CA LEU A 3 13.74 -7.73 -41.26
C LEU A 3 12.32 -8.31 -41.29
N ARG A 4 12.01 -9.01 -42.39
CA ARG A 4 10.76 -9.76 -42.60
C ARG A 4 10.54 -10.78 -41.47
N ARG A 5 9.54 -10.55 -40.60
CA ARG A 5 9.08 -11.54 -39.62
C ARG A 5 8.43 -12.72 -40.35
N ARG A 6 8.89 -13.95 -40.10
CA ARG A 6 8.18 -15.16 -40.52
C ARG A 6 7.12 -15.50 -39.46
N HIS A 7 5.86 -15.60 -39.87
CA HIS A 7 4.83 -16.29 -39.08
C HIS A 7 5.11 -17.80 -39.09
N PRO A 8 4.92 -18.51 -37.96
CA PRO A 8 4.85 -19.97 -37.99
C PRO A 8 3.52 -20.41 -38.61
N ALA A 9 3.58 -21.41 -39.49
CA ALA A 9 2.42 -21.93 -40.20
C ALA A 9 1.46 -22.68 -39.27
N ALA A 10 0.17 -22.66 -39.61
CA ALA A 10 -0.83 -23.50 -38.97
C ALA A 10 -0.57 -24.97 -39.31
N PHE A 11 -0.57 -25.84 -38.30
CA PHE A 11 -0.62 -27.28 -38.47
C PHE A 11 -2.07 -27.75 -38.26
N SER A 12 -2.71 -28.20 -39.33
CA SER A 12 -3.91 -29.02 -39.25
C SER A 12 -3.51 -30.47 -39.02
N VAL A 13 -4.10 -31.13 -38.02
CA VAL A 13 -4.09 -32.58 -37.89
C VAL A 13 -5.52 -33.04 -37.67
N ASP A 14 -6.02 -33.86 -38.57
CA ASP A 14 -7.35 -34.46 -38.49
C ASP A 14 -7.35 -35.73 -37.62
N SER A 15 -8.54 -36.08 -37.17
CA SER A 15 -8.96 -37.09 -36.22
C SER A 15 -8.51 -38.54 -36.50
N ARG A 16 -7.98 -39.19 -35.44
CA ARG A 16 -8.39 -40.52 -34.89
C ARG A 16 -7.27 -41.16 -34.04
N GLY A 17 -7.57 -41.53 -32.79
CA GLY A 17 -6.74 -42.46 -32.00
C GLY A 17 -6.63 -42.15 -30.50
N SER A 18 -7.29 -42.99 -29.68
CA SER A 18 -7.06 -43.23 -28.24
C SER A 18 -6.92 -42.01 -27.30
N GLU A 19 -7.95 -41.76 -26.49
CA GLU A 19 -7.85 -40.94 -25.28
C GLU A 19 -6.88 -41.59 -24.26
N PRO A 20 -5.89 -40.85 -23.72
CA PRO A 20 -5.15 -41.31 -22.55
C PRO A 20 -6.00 -41.10 -21.29
N CYS A 21 -6.62 -42.18 -20.83
CA CYS A 21 -7.39 -42.23 -19.58
C CYS A 21 -6.57 -41.68 -18.40
N ILE A 22 -7.05 -40.61 -17.76
CA ILE A 22 -6.41 -40.02 -16.59
C ILE A 22 -6.69 -40.91 -15.38
N VAL A 23 -5.79 -41.85 -15.11
CA VAL A 23 -5.79 -42.62 -13.87
C VAL A 23 -5.41 -41.67 -12.73
N VAL A 24 -6.43 -41.15 -12.05
CA VAL A 24 -6.28 -40.39 -10.80
C VAL A 24 -5.73 -41.35 -9.74
N SER A 25 -4.44 -41.23 -9.41
CA SER A 25 -3.83 -41.99 -8.31
C SER A 25 -4.40 -41.51 -6.97
N ASP A 26 -5.26 -42.32 -6.38
CA ASP A 26 -6.06 -42.02 -5.19
C ASP A 26 -5.24 -42.16 -3.88
N SER A 27 -4.11 -41.44 -3.81
CA SER A 27 -3.05 -41.67 -2.81
C SER A 27 -2.73 -40.48 -1.89
N PHE A 28 -3.57 -39.44 -1.86
CA PHE A 28 -3.49 -38.36 -0.84
C PHE A 28 -4.75 -38.16 0.02
N ALA A 29 -5.75 -39.03 -0.11
CA ALA A 29 -6.93 -39.07 0.75
C ALA A 29 -6.69 -39.83 2.08
N ARG A 30 -5.64 -39.48 2.85
CA ARG A 30 -5.46 -39.93 4.25
C ARG A 30 -4.35 -39.19 5.01
N ARG A 31 -4.68 -38.05 5.63
CA ARG A 31 -4.09 -37.50 6.90
C ARG A 31 -4.66 -36.11 7.26
N ARG A 32 -5.98 -35.99 7.42
CA ARG A 32 -6.56 -34.92 8.25
C ARG A 32 -6.50 -35.36 9.72
N ARG A 33 -5.47 -34.94 10.46
CA ARG A 33 -5.54 -34.89 11.94
C ARG A 33 -5.86 -33.43 12.32
N PRO A 34 -6.90 -33.16 13.13
CA PRO A 34 -7.10 -31.82 13.65
C PRO A 34 -5.96 -31.47 14.60
N LEU A 35 -5.36 -30.28 14.41
CA LEU A 35 -4.44 -29.69 15.38
C LEU A 35 -5.23 -29.24 16.60
N VAL A 36 -5.35 -30.13 17.58
CA VAL A 36 -5.85 -29.77 18.91
C VAL A 36 -4.76 -28.94 19.60
N LEU A 37 -4.87 -27.62 19.50
CA LEU A 37 -4.10 -26.68 20.32
C LEU A 37 -4.52 -26.85 21.78
N ARG A 38 -3.79 -27.70 22.51
CA ARG A 38 -3.87 -27.77 23.97
C ARG A 38 -3.38 -26.43 24.54
N SER A 39 -4.32 -25.60 24.96
CA SER A 39 -4.02 -24.38 25.71
C SER A 39 -3.33 -24.74 27.02
N ALA A 40 -2.02 -24.52 27.09
CA ALA A 40 -1.27 -24.55 28.32
C ALA A 40 -1.52 -23.25 29.09
N TYR A 41 -2.68 -23.14 29.74
CA TYR A 41 -3.01 -22.04 30.64
C TYR A 41 -2.12 -22.14 31.90
N GLN A 42 -0.89 -21.62 31.82
CA GLN A 42 -0.08 -21.39 33.03
C GLN A 42 -0.77 -20.31 33.87
N LYS A 43 -1.38 -20.73 34.98
CA LYS A 43 -1.89 -19.81 36.01
C LYS A 43 -0.73 -18.96 36.51
N ALA A 44 -0.82 -17.65 36.30
CA ALA A 44 0.03 -16.69 37.00
C ALA A 44 -0.15 -16.86 38.53
N PRO A 45 0.93 -16.82 39.33
CA PRO A 45 0.82 -16.91 40.78
C PRO A 45 0.10 -15.68 41.33
N LYS A 46 -0.87 -15.90 42.22
CA LYS A 46 -1.58 -14.81 42.90
C LYS A 46 -0.60 -13.98 43.76
N PRO A 47 -0.73 -12.64 43.82
CA PRO A 47 0.06 -11.84 44.75
C PRO A 47 -0.28 -12.25 46.20
N LYS A 48 0.76 -12.47 47.01
CA LYS A 48 0.61 -12.71 48.46
C LYS A 48 0.07 -11.43 49.12
N LYS A 49 -0.95 -11.57 49.98
CA LYS A 49 -1.31 -10.49 50.92
C LYS A 49 -0.14 -10.26 51.89
N PRO A 50 0.15 -9.01 52.28
CA PRO A 50 1.02 -8.76 53.43
C PRO A 50 0.35 -9.27 54.73
N PRO A 51 1.12 -9.67 55.76
CA PRO A 51 0.56 -10.10 57.04
C PRO A 51 -0.15 -8.95 57.76
N ARG A 52 -1.16 -9.30 58.57
CA ARG A 52 -1.56 -8.48 59.72
C ARG A 52 -0.67 -8.84 60.89
N GLU A 53 -0.15 -7.83 61.59
CA GLU A 53 0.33 -7.95 62.95
C GLU A 53 -0.54 -7.04 63.82
N ASP A 54 -1.29 -7.63 64.75
CA ASP A 54 -2.12 -6.93 65.73
C ASP A 54 -1.52 -7.09 67.12
N SER A 55 -1.08 -5.98 67.74
CA SER A 55 -0.93 -5.77 69.21
C SER A 55 0.10 -6.66 69.97
N THR A 56 0.95 -6.19 70.88
CA THR A 56 0.67 -5.46 72.14
C THR A 56 1.97 -5.01 72.85
N HIS A 57 1.93 -3.89 73.60
CA HIS A 57 2.75 -3.55 74.81
C HIS A 57 4.31 -3.52 74.69
N THR A 58 5.11 -2.62 75.31
CA THR A 58 4.88 -1.69 76.45
C THR A 58 5.96 -0.57 76.54
N ASN A 59 5.63 0.53 77.24
CA ASN A 59 6.48 1.44 78.06
C ASN A 59 7.42 2.53 77.46
N SER A 60 7.23 3.75 78.02
CA SER A 60 8.19 4.87 78.25
C SER A 60 8.90 5.55 77.04
N SER A 61 9.14 6.87 77.01
CA SER A 61 8.85 7.99 77.93
C SER A 61 9.12 9.35 77.26
N THR A 62 8.54 10.46 77.78
CA THR A 62 8.98 11.89 77.60
C THR A 62 8.98 12.46 76.16
N LEU A 63 8.79 13.75 75.80
CA LEU A 63 8.40 15.09 76.33
C LEU A 63 8.10 15.93 75.03
N SER A 64 7.43 17.09 74.96
CA SER A 64 6.44 17.81 75.78
C SER A 64 5.94 19.00 74.93
N GLY A 65 4.65 19.38 74.95
CA GLY A 65 4.18 20.47 74.07
C GLY A 65 2.68 20.77 74.07
N LYS A 66 2.19 21.45 75.11
CA LYS A 66 0.82 22.00 75.15
C LYS A 66 0.66 23.18 74.16
N ARG A 67 -0.45 23.24 73.42
CA ARG A 67 -1.52 24.21 73.72
C ARG A 67 -2.84 23.93 72.97
N ARG A 68 -3.92 24.42 73.59
CA ARG A 68 -5.33 24.12 73.30
C ARG A 68 -6.01 25.42 72.82
N ARG A 69 -7.06 25.30 72.00
CA ARG A 69 -7.87 26.43 71.49
C ARG A 69 -8.53 27.23 72.64
N SER A 70 -8.78 28.51 72.38
CA SER A 70 -9.89 29.28 72.98
C SER A 70 -10.71 29.94 71.85
N ILE A 71 -11.94 30.34 72.18
CA ILE A 71 -13.01 30.80 71.28
C ILE A 71 -13.42 32.23 71.70
N GLN A 72 -14.12 32.98 70.83
CA GLN A 72 -14.56 34.41 70.90
C GLN A 72 -13.64 35.29 70.02
N ASP A 73 -14.11 36.15 69.09
CA ASP A 73 -15.44 36.76 68.85
C ASP A 73 -15.84 36.64 67.34
N ALA A 74 -17.07 36.29 66.95
CA ALA A 74 -18.30 37.09 66.81
C ALA A 74 -18.30 38.16 65.69
N ALA A 75 -18.80 37.81 64.48
CA ALA A 75 -19.63 38.65 63.59
C ALA A 75 -20.02 37.95 62.27
N GLU A 76 -21.32 37.78 62.05
CA GLU A 76 -22.01 37.60 60.75
C GLU A 76 -23.26 38.53 60.79
N PRO A 77 -24.00 38.81 59.69
CA PRO A 77 -23.86 38.30 58.31
C PRO A 77 -23.89 39.40 57.20
N ALA A 78 -23.55 39.04 55.95
CA ALA A 78 -24.10 39.70 54.75
C ALA A 78 -23.94 38.89 53.45
N SER A 79 -25.07 38.43 52.91
CA SER A 79 -25.41 38.34 51.48
C SER A 79 -24.38 37.84 50.44
N GLY A 80 -24.56 36.59 50.01
CA GLY A 80 -24.61 36.23 48.58
C GLY A 80 -23.37 36.50 47.71
N SER A 81 -22.46 35.53 47.63
CA SER A 81 -21.45 35.49 46.56
C SER A 81 -21.53 34.18 45.76
N HIS A 82 -21.57 34.33 44.43
CA HIS A 82 -21.71 33.22 43.47
C HIS A 82 -20.63 32.14 43.64
N LEU A 83 -21.04 30.88 43.41
CA LEU A 83 -20.14 29.77 43.09
C LEU A 83 -19.23 30.15 41.91
N LYS A 84 -17.98 30.55 42.20
CA LYS A 84 -16.94 30.67 41.18
C LYS A 84 -16.54 29.27 40.73
N LEU A 85 -17.11 28.83 39.60
CA LEU A 85 -16.56 27.76 38.78
C LEU A 85 -15.08 28.08 38.48
N GLN A 86 -14.17 27.38 39.17
CA GLN A 86 -12.78 27.37 38.77
C GLN A 86 -12.70 26.71 37.38
N ARG A 87 -12.43 27.52 36.35
CA ARG A 87 -12.00 26.99 35.06
C ARG A 87 -10.74 26.15 35.31
N PHE A 88 -10.83 24.86 35.05
CA PHE A 88 -9.66 24.03 34.86
C PHE A 88 -8.88 24.58 33.67
N ALA A 89 -7.82 25.33 33.94
CA ALA A 89 -6.80 25.60 32.94
C ALA A 89 -6.07 24.28 32.65
N PRO A 90 -5.95 23.83 31.39
CA PRO A 90 -5.14 22.67 31.08
C PRO A 90 -3.68 23.01 31.39
N THR A 91 -3.09 22.30 32.35
CA THR A 91 -1.69 22.48 32.77
C THR A 91 -0.75 22.18 31.62
N GLN A 92 -0.20 23.22 30.98
CA GLN A 92 0.87 23.14 29.97
C GLN A 92 2.24 22.76 30.58
N ARG A 93 2.27 21.72 31.43
CA ARG A 93 3.48 21.16 32.02
C ARG A 93 3.33 19.66 32.19
N LEU A 94 3.74 18.92 31.16
CA LEU A 94 4.10 17.49 31.17
C LEU A 94 4.57 17.13 29.76
N VAL A 95 5.73 17.67 29.36
CA VAL A 95 6.51 17.22 28.20
C VAL A 95 8.00 17.41 28.56
N ASP A 96 8.73 16.31 28.75
CA ASP A 96 10.18 16.23 28.94
C ASP A 96 10.74 15.33 27.83
N ASP A 97 11.49 15.90 26.89
CA ASP A 97 11.69 15.45 25.47
C ASP A 97 11.96 13.96 25.17
N ARG A 98 12.34 13.14 26.16
CA ARG A 98 12.54 11.69 25.99
C ARG A 98 11.35 10.84 26.45
N ALA A 99 10.63 11.26 27.49
CA ALA A 99 9.46 10.54 27.97
C ALA A 99 8.34 10.61 26.93
N ASP A 100 8.12 11.79 26.35
CA ASP A 100 7.10 12.01 25.33
C ASP A 100 7.42 11.33 24.01
N PHE A 101 8.68 11.12 23.65
CA PHE A 101 9.00 10.32 22.46
C PHE A 101 8.61 8.85 22.65
N CYS A 102 8.88 8.27 23.83
CA CYS A 102 8.45 6.92 24.17
C CYS A 102 6.93 6.80 24.30
N LEU A 103 6.27 7.77 24.96
CA LEU A 103 4.81 7.75 25.17
C LEU A 103 4.07 8.08 23.86
N TYR A 104 4.63 8.92 23.00
CA TYR A 104 4.20 9.10 21.61
C TYR A 104 4.36 7.81 20.81
N LEU A 105 5.50 7.11 20.92
CA LEU A 105 5.71 5.82 20.26
C LEU A 105 4.73 4.75 20.75
N GLU A 106 4.50 4.60 22.05
CA GLU A 106 3.54 3.64 22.61
C GLU A 106 2.10 3.98 22.21
N LEU A 107 1.72 5.26 22.27
CA LEU A 107 0.41 5.72 21.78
C LEU A 107 0.29 5.50 20.26
N GLN A 108 1.34 5.76 19.47
CA GLN A 108 1.37 5.48 18.04
C GLN A 108 1.29 3.99 17.74
N ILE A 109 1.95 3.11 18.51
CA ILE A 109 1.91 1.65 18.30
C ILE A 109 0.52 1.10 18.64
N SER A 110 -0.06 1.51 19.79
CA SER A 110 -1.40 1.10 20.21
C SER A 110 -2.48 1.61 19.24
N THR A 111 -2.40 2.89 18.85
CA THR A 111 -3.33 3.45 17.85
C THR A 111 -3.11 2.84 16.48
N LYS A 112 -1.86 2.53 16.06
CA LYS A 112 -1.56 1.89 14.77
C LYS A 112 -2.17 0.50 14.66
N GLN A 113 -2.09 -0.34 15.71
CA GLN A 113 -2.74 -1.66 15.69
C GLN A 113 -4.27 -1.50 15.52
N ALA A 114 -4.89 -0.62 16.31
CA ALA A 114 -6.32 -0.33 16.17
C ALA A 114 -6.68 0.25 14.79
N LEU A 115 -5.77 1.02 14.18
CA LEU A 115 -5.91 1.56 12.82
C LEU A 115 -5.86 0.46 11.76
N GLU A 116 -4.91 -0.48 11.89
CA GLU A 116 -4.77 -1.63 11.01
C GLU A 116 -5.98 -2.57 11.12
N ASP A 117 -6.50 -2.78 12.34
CA ASP A 117 -7.72 -3.57 12.58
C ASP A 117 -8.97 -2.88 11.98
N ALA A 118 -9.14 -1.57 12.19
CA ALA A 118 -10.23 -0.79 11.60
C ALA A 118 -10.16 -0.77 10.06
N HIS A 119 -8.95 -0.66 9.51
CA HIS A 119 -8.70 -0.72 8.08
C HIS A 119 -9.01 -2.10 7.50
N ALA A 120 -8.63 -3.18 8.18
CA ALA A 120 -8.96 -4.55 7.79
C ALA A 120 -10.48 -4.78 7.81
N LEU A 121 -11.19 -4.25 8.82
CA LEU A 121 -12.64 -4.28 8.91
C LEU A 121 -13.30 -3.55 7.72
N VAL A 122 -12.87 -2.31 7.42
CA VAL A 122 -13.40 -1.54 6.29
C VAL A 122 -13.11 -2.22 4.96
N GLN A 123 -11.92 -2.80 4.76
CA GLN A 123 -11.63 -3.60 3.56
C GLN A 123 -12.51 -4.85 3.44
N LEU A 124 -12.89 -5.48 4.56
CA LEU A 124 -13.80 -6.64 4.55
C LEU A 124 -15.23 -6.22 4.21
N LEU A 125 -15.71 -5.13 4.82
CA LEU A 125 -17.04 -4.57 4.55
C LEU A 125 -17.15 -4.07 3.10
N ALA A 126 -16.17 -3.32 2.61
CA ALA A 126 -16.14 -2.83 1.23
C ALA A 126 -16.16 -3.98 0.21
N ARG A 127 -15.43 -5.08 0.47
CA ARG A 127 -15.48 -6.29 -0.35
C ARG A 127 -16.87 -6.93 -0.33
N LYS A 128 -17.41 -7.25 0.86
CA LYS A 128 -18.75 -7.85 0.98
C LYS A 128 -19.86 -7.01 0.35
N LEU A 129 -19.80 -5.68 0.46
CA LEU A 129 -20.75 -4.78 -0.18
C LEU A 129 -20.61 -4.80 -1.71
N THR A 130 -19.39 -4.81 -2.24
CA THR A 130 -19.16 -4.84 -3.70
C THR A 130 -19.43 -6.23 -4.30
N GLU A 131 -19.28 -7.31 -3.52
CA GLU A 131 -19.76 -8.66 -3.84
C GLU A 131 -21.31 -8.71 -3.87
N PHE A 132 -21.98 -8.10 -2.88
CA PHE A 132 -23.44 -8.01 -2.81
C PHE A 132 -24.05 -7.18 -3.96
N GLU A 133 -23.37 -6.12 -4.38
CA GLU A 133 -23.77 -5.28 -5.52
C GLU A 133 -23.67 -5.99 -6.89
N ASN A 134 -23.02 -7.16 -6.97
CA ASN A 134 -23.02 -8.09 -8.10
C ASN A 134 -22.76 -7.43 -9.49
N TYR A 135 -21.64 -6.70 -9.60
CA TYR A 135 -21.20 -6.08 -10.86
C TYR A 135 -21.00 -7.11 -11.98
N ARG A 136 -21.34 -6.70 -13.20
CA ARG A 136 -21.27 -7.56 -14.40
C ARG A 136 -19.83 -7.81 -14.86
N THR A 137 -18.94 -6.84 -14.68
CA THR A 137 -17.53 -6.94 -15.10
C THR A 137 -16.58 -6.81 -13.91
N LEU A 138 -15.38 -7.40 -14.05
CA LEU A 138 -14.32 -7.26 -13.04
C LEU A 138 -13.85 -5.81 -12.92
N ASP A 139 -13.73 -5.09 -14.04
CA ASP A 139 -13.35 -3.68 -14.09
C ASP A 139 -14.31 -2.79 -13.27
N GLU A 140 -15.63 -2.99 -13.41
CA GLU A 140 -16.65 -2.31 -12.60
C GLU A 140 -16.55 -2.69 -11.12
N HIS A 141 -16.41 -3.99 -10.82
CA HIS A 141 -16.25 -4.48 -9.45
C HIS A 141 -15.03 -3.83 -8.77
N GLU A 142 -13.86 -3.86 -9.41
CA GLU A 142 -12.64 -3.25 -8.88
C GLU A 142 -12.80 -1.74 -8.73
N ALA A 143 -13.36 -1.04 -9.73
CA ALA A 143 -13.60 0.40 -9.68
C ALA A 143 -14.47 0.79 -8.47
N HIS A 144 -15.60 0.11 -8.27
CA HIS A 144 -16.49 0.37 -7.14
C HIS A 144 -15.89 -0.06 -5.80
N LEU A 145 -15.00 -1.06 -5.78
CA LEU A 145 -14.25 -1.45 -4.60
C LEU A 145 -13.16 -0.42 -4.22
N VAL A 146 -12.53 0.25 -5.19
CA VAL A 146 -11.64 1.40 -4.94
C VAL A 146 -12.45 2.58 -4.41
N ALA A 147 -13.58 2.92 -5.04
CA ALA A 147 -14.43 4.03 -4.65
C ALA A 147 -14.94 3.94 -3.20
N LYS A 148 -15.20 2.73 -2.69
CA LYS A 148 -15.54 2.52 -1.27
C LYS A 148 -14.34 2.60 -0.32
N ARG A 149 -13.16 2.13 -0.75
CA ARG A 149 -11.95 2.11 0.10
C ARG A 149 -11.32 3.50 0.25
N MET A 150 -11.20 4.26 -0.84
CA MET A 150 -10.41 5.50 -0.86
C MET A 150 -10.86 6.62 0.09
N PRO A 151 -12.16 6.88 0.33
CA PRO A 151 -12.60 7.87 1.30
C PRO A 151 -12.13 7.55 2.72
N PHE A 152 -12.18 6.26 3.12
CA PHE A 152 -11.64 5.84 4.41
C PHE A 152 -10.11 6.02 4.46
N HIS A 153 -9.38 5.64 3.42
CA HIS A 153 -7.93 5.90 3.35
C HIS A 153 -7.60 7.39 3.51
N LEU A 154 -8.32 8.29 2.81
CA LEU A 154 -8.13 9.74 2.86
C LEU A 154 -8.31 10.27 4.29
N VAL A 155 -9.44 9.96 4.94
CA VAL A 155 -9.70 10.39 6.31
C VAL A 155 -8.68 9.78 7.27
N ASN A 156 -8.36 8.50 7.13
CA ASN A 156 -7.44 7.79 8.00
C ASN A 156 -6.00 8.34 7.94
N SER A 157 -5.50 8.69 6.76
CA SER A 157 -4.16 9.26 6.58
C SER A 157 -4.06 10.75 6.94
N ASN A 158 -5.17 11.50 6.86
CA ASN A 158 -5.15 12.95 7.06
C ASN A 158 -5.79 13.44 8.38
N ALA A 159 -6.66 12.68 9.04
CA ALA A 159 -7.36 13.14 10.25
C ALA A 159 -6.38 13.59 11.35
N SER A 160 -5.24 12.92 11.50
CA SER A 160 -4.22 13.31 12.47
C SER A 160 -3.47 14.60 12.10
N LEU A 161 -3.40 14.94 10.82
CA LEU A 161 -2.80 16.18 10.30
C LEU A 161 -3.81 17.33 10.40
N TRP A 162 -5.07 17.10 10.00
CA TRP A 162 -6.18 18.05 10.16
C TRP A 162 -6.43 18.41 11.62
N PHE A 163 -6.36 17.44 12.54
CA PHE A 163 -6.43 17.71 13.98
C PHE A 163 -5.29 18.62 14.46
N LEU A 164 -4.05 18.37 14.01
CA LEU A 164 -2.90 19.22 14.36
C LEU A 164 -2.99 20.62 13.75
N ALA A 165 -3.47 20.74 12.51
CA ALA A 165 -3.61 22.00 11.79
C ALA A 165 -4.78 22.85 12.31
N PHE A 166 -6.01 22.31 12.34
CA PHE A 166 -7.19 23.13 12.60
C PHE A 166 -7.57 23.21 14.08
N TYR A 167 -7.35 22.15 14.87
CA TYR A 167 -7.72 22.10 16.29
C TYR A 167 -6.56 22.49 17.22
N VAL A 168 -5.40 21.84 17.08
CA VAL A 168 -4.21 22.14 17.92
C VAL A 168 -3.47 23.39 17.43
N ARG A 169 -3.69 23.79 16.18
CA ARG A 169 -3.09 24.95 15.51
C ARG A 169 -1.55 25.02 15.56
N ARG A 170 -0.86 23.88 15.37
CA ARG A 170 0.63 23.82 15.37
C ARG A 170 1.20 23.35 14.03
N LEU A 171 1.53 24.30 13.14
CA LEU A 171 2.09 24.02 11.81
C LEU A 171 3.42 23.27 11.87
N ASP A 172 4.29 23.52 12.85
CA ASP A 172 5.59 22.85 12.95
C ASP A 172 5.44 21.33 13.11
N ARG A 173 4.48 20.90 13.95
CA ARG A 173 4.16 19.48 14.14
C ARG A 173 3.52 18.85 12.89
N VAL A 174 2.80 19.64 12.09
CA VAL A 174 2.28 19.19 10.79
C VAL A 174 3.44 19.02 9.79
N ARG A 175 4.36 20.00 9.73
CA ARG A 175 5.55 19.96 8.87
C ARG A 175 6.49 18.80 9.24
N GLU A 176 6.75 18.57 10.51
CA GLU A 176 7.51 17.40 11.02
C GLU A 176 6.89 16.08 10.54
N ARG A 177 5.56 15.93 10.64
CA ARG A 177 4.87 14.73 10.16
C ARG A 177 4.90 14.60 8.63
N LEU A 178 4.70 15.68 7.89
CA LEU A 178 4.78 15.68 6.43
C LEU A 178 6.19 15.30 5.95
N TRP A 179 7.24 15.78 6.61
CA TRP A 179 8.62 15.37 6.35
C TRP A 179 8.82 13.85 6.56
N ILE A 180 8.31 13.30 7.67
CA ILE A 180 8.38 11.86 7.94
C ILE A 180 7.61 11.06 6.86
N LEU A 181 6.45 11.53 6.43
CA LEU A 181 5.56 10.86 5.48
C LEU A 181 5.96 10.99 4.00
N LEU A 182 6.71 12.04 3.63
CA LEU A 182 7.15 12.26 2.24
C LEU A 182 8.62 11.92 2.00
N VAL A 183 9.44 11.83 3.05
CA VAL A 183 10.88 11.59 2.93
C VAL A 183 11.30 10.35 3.71
N ALA A 184 11.08 10.31 5.03
CA ALA A 184 11.66 9.26 5.88
C ALA A 184 11.05 7.86 5.61
N THR A 185 9.72 7.78 5.55
CA THR A 185 8.99 6.54 5.20
C THR A 185 9.35 6.08 3.79
N GLN A 186 9.34 7.00 2.83
CA GLN A 186 9.63 6.69 1.44
C GLN A 186 11.07 6.19 1.20
N LEU A 187 12.06 6.71 1.93
CA LEU A 187 13.43 6.16 1.92
C LEU A 187 13.48 4.73 2.50
N ILE A 188 12.71 4.46 3.55
CA ILE A 188 12.61 3.13 4.16
C ILE A 188 11.94 2.14 3.21
N ASP A 189 10.89 2.56 2.50
CA ASP A 189 10.13 1.68 1.61
C ASP A 189 10.91 1.40 0.31
N ASN A 190 11.55 2.41 -0.29
CA ASN A 190 12.54 2.21 -1.37
C ASN A 190 13.68 1.24 -0.95
N PHE A 191 14.17 1.34 0.29
CA PHE A 191 15.17 0.41 0.81
C PHE A 191 14.64 -1.03 0.95
N LYS A 192 13.39 -1.22 1.41
CA LYS A 192 12.76 -2.55 1.47
C LYS A 192 12.54 -3.16 0.10
N GLU A 193 12.09 -2.37 -0.88
CA GLU A 193 11.74 -2.88 -2.21
C GLU A 193 12.99 -3.17 -3.07
N VAL A 194 14.00 -2.30 -3.05
CA VAL A 194 15.19 -2.42 -3.92
C VAL A 194 16.44 -2.82 -3.14
N GLY A 195 16.72 -2.13 -2.04
CA GLY A 195 17.96 -2.31 -1.26
C GLY A 195 18.08 -3.69 -0.62
N LEU A 196 17.03 -4.16 0.03
CA LEU A 196 17.02 -5.44 0.77
C LEU A 196 17.15 -6.66 -0.16
N PRO A 197 16.39 -6.80 -1.28
CA PRO A 197 16.60 -7.92 -2.21
C PRO A 197 17.98 -7.90 -2.86
N LEU A 198 18.53 -6.72 -3.14
CA LEU A 198 19.89 -6.59 -3.66
C LEU A 198 20.93 -7.08 -2.64
N ALA A 199 20.86 -6.59 -1.40
CA ALA A 199 21.75 -7.00 -0.31
C ALA A 199 21.71 -8.51 -0.04
N VAL A 200 20.51 -9.11 0.01
CA VAL A 200 20.32 -10.56 0.13
C VAL A 200 20.94 -11.31 -1.05
N SER A 201 20.77 -10.82 -2.28
CA SER A 201 21.31 -11.46 -3.48
C SER A 201 22.84 -11.44 -3.54
N VAL A 202 23.47 -10.31 -3.16
CA VAL A 202 24.93 -10.16 -3.11
C VAL A 202 25.52 -11.01 -1.98
N GLY A 203 24.93 -10.98 -0.78
CA GLY A 203 25.36 -11.83 0.34
C GLY A 203 25.25 -13.32 0.01
N GLY A 204 24.16 -13.74 -0.64
CA GLY A 204 24.00 -15.11 -1.13
C GLY A 204 25.03 -15.52 -2.19
N GLN A 205 25.42 -14.62 -3.10
CA GLN A 205 26.47 -14.86 -4.09
C GLN A 205 27.86 -14.99 -3.44
N VAL A 206 28.20 -14.15 -2.46
CA VAL A 206 29.47 -14.25 -1.72
C VAL A 206 29.55 -15.58 -0.95
N LEU A 207 28.50 -15.93 -0.19
CA LEU A 207 28.45 -17.19 0.57
C LEU A 207 28.49 -18.43 -0.33
N THR A 208 27.85 -18.39 -1.51
CA THR A 208 27.91 -19.51 -2.47
C THR A 208 29.24 -19.57 -3.20
N ALA A 209 29.90 -18.44 -3.48
CA ALA A 209 31.26 -18.41 -4.03
C ALA A 209 32.28 -18.98 -3.05
N GLU A 210 32.19 -18.66 -1.75
CA GLU A 210 33.07 -19.23 -0.73
C GLU A 210 32.83 -20.73 -0.54
N ASN A 211 31.57 -21.16 -0.45
CA ASN A 211 31.23 -22.59 -0.39
C ASN A 211 31.65 -23.35 -1.66
N LYS A 212 31.63 -22.70 -2.84
CA LYS A 212 32.15 -23.29 -4.08
C LYS A 212 33.67 -23.43 -4.05
N ARG A 213 34.42 -22.41 -3.56
CA ARG A 213 35.88 -22.50 -3.38
C ARG A 213 36.26 -23.65 -2.45
N ARG A 214 35.61 -23.76 -1.28
CA ARG A 214 35.80 -24.86 -0.32
C ARG A 214 35.52 -26.22 -0.96
N ARG A 215 34.38 -26.37 -1.65
CA ARG A 215 34.04 -27.60 -2.39
C ARG A 215 35.03 -27.94 -3.49
N GLN A 216 35.54 -26.94 -4.21
CA GLN A 216 36.47 -27.15 -5.31
C GLN A 216 37.82 -27.63 -4.79
N GLN A 217 38.32 -27.07 -3.68
CA GLN A 217 39.51 -27.60 -3.00
C GLN A 217 39.32 -29.06 -2.53
N SER A 218 38.15 -29.42 -1.97
CA SER A 218 37.85 -30.81 -1.59
C SER A 218 37.64 -31.75 -2.78
N LEU A 219 37.20 -31.24 -3.93
CA LEU A 219 37.07 -32.03 -5.16
C LEU A 219 38.43 -32.23 -5.83
N GLU A 220 39.29 -31.21 -5.85
CA GLU A 220 40.65 -31.30 -6.39
C GLU A 220 41.49 -32.34 -5.62
N SER A 221 41.33 -32.45 -4.28
CA SER A 221 41.98 -33.52 -3.50
C SER A 221 41.45 -34.93 -3.84
N LEU A 222 40.13 -35.11 -3.91
CA LEU A 222 39.51 -36.41 -4.25
C LEU A 222 39.77 -36.81 -5.71
N GLN A 223 39.84 -35.84 -6.62
CA GLN A 223 40.10 -36.07 -8.03
C GLN A 223 41.57 -36.46 -8.27
N SER A 224 42.49 -35.95 -7.44
CA SER A 224 43.89 -36.39 -7.44
C SER A 224 44.01 -37.89 -7.09
N GLU A 225 43.31 -38.36 -6.04
CA GLU A 225 43.25 -39.79 -5.69
C GLU A 225 42.56 -40.63 -6.79
N ALA A 226 41.50 -40.12 -7.41
CA ALA A 226 40.73 -40.86 -8.41
C ALA A 226 41.46 -40.99 -9.78
N ILE A 227 42.24 -39.98 -10.18
CA ILE A 227 43.01 -40.01 -11.44
C ILE A 227 44.05 -41.14 -11.41
N GLU A 228 44.69 -41.38 -10.26
CA GLU A 228 45.62 -42.49 -10.04
C GLU A 228 44.97 -43.88 -10.28
N GLY A 229 43.67 -44.02 -10.00
CA GLY A 229 42.91 -45.25 -10.24
C GLY A 229 42.34 -45.40 -11.66
N ILE A 230 41.90 -44.29 -12.28
CA ILE A 230 41.16 -44.32 -13.55
C ILE A 230 42.08 -44.58 -14.76
N GLN A 231 43.37 -44.28 -14.65
CA GLN A 231 44.36 -44.47 -15.73
C GLN A 231 44.57 -45.94 -16.17
N ARG A 232 43.85 -46.90 -15.56
CA ARG A 232 43.90 -48.35 -15.84
C ARG A 232 42.77 -48.89 -16.74
N LEU A 233 41.71 -48.13 -17.06
CA LEU A 233 40.55 -48.67 -17.80
C LEU A 233 40.07 -47.78 -18.97
N HIS A 234 39.64 -48.47 -20.05
CA HIS A 234 39.61 -47.97 -21.43
C HIS A 234 38.56 -46.91 -21.81
N SER A 235 38.79 -46.32 -22.98
CA SER A 235 38.00 -45.31 -23.68
C SER A 235 36.62 -45.78 -24.17
N THR A 236 35.65 -44.86 -24.20
CA THR A 236 34.30 -45.06 -24.76
C THR A 236 33.80 -43.81 -25.54
N PRO A 237 32.78 -43.92 -26.40
CA PRO A 237 32.47 -42.87 -27.38
C PRO A 237 31.81 -41.61 -26.78
N GLN A 238 32.51 -40.47 -26.78
CA GLN A 238 32.05 -39.24 -26.12
C GLN A 238 30.90 -38.51 -26.86
N ALA A 239 30.98 -38.34 -28.18
CA ALA A 239 30.18 -37.34 -28.91
C ALA A 239 28.65 -37.55 -28.91
N LYS A 240 28.17 -38.80 -28.75
CA LYS A 240 26.72 -39.09 -28.66
C LYS A 240 26.16 -38.87 -27.25
N ARG A 241 27.02 -39.03 -26.22
CA ARG A 241 26.70 -38.79 -24.81
C ARG A 241 26.52 -37.30 -24.55
N GLU A 242 27.50 -36.52 -25.00
CA GLU A 242 27.55 -35.06 -24.88
C GLU A 242 26.29 -34.36 -25.43
N ARG A 243 25.77 -34.78 -26.59
CA ARG A 243 24.51 -34.23 -27.15
C ARG A 243 23.27 -34.52 -26.28
N VAL A 244 23.21 -35.68 -25.66
CA VAL A 244 22.12 -36.06 -24.73
C VAL A 244 22.25 -35.29 -23.43
N ASP A 245 23.48 -35.13 -22.92
CA ASP A 245 23.78 -34.37 -21.71
C ASP A 245 23.44 -32.88 -21.87
N VAL A 246 23.71 -32.27 -23.03
CA VAL A 246 23.30 -30.89 -23.36
C VAL A 246 21.78 -30.73 -23.40
N ALA A 247 21.06 -31.66 -24.05
CA ALA A 247 19.59 -31.62 -24.11
C ALA A 247 18.94 -31.80 -22.72
N LYS A 248 19.52 -32.66 -21.89
CA LYS A 248 19.12 -32.86 -20.50
C LYS A 248 19.38 -31.62 -19.65
N ALA A 249 20.57 -31.02 -19.73
CA ALA A 249 20.93 -29.79 -19.04
C ALA A 249 20.01 -28.61 -19.43
N ALA A 250 19.67 -28.46 -20.71
CA ALA A 250 18.72 -27.45 -21.18
C ALA A 250 17.31 -27.66 -20.59
N THR A 251 16.88 -28.92 -20.44
CA THR A 251 15.60 -29.30 -19.83
C THR A 251 15.59 -29.02 -18.33
N GLU A 252 16.66 -29.37 -17.62
CA GLU A 252 16.84 -29.06 -16.19
C GLU A 252 16.87 -27.54 -15.94
N GLN A 253 17.56 -26.78 -16.80
CA GLN A 253 17.57 -25.31 -16.73
C GLN A 253 16.20 -24.68 -17.04
N ARG A 254 15.38 -25.31 -17.90
CA ARG A 254 13.99 -24.90 -18.14
C ARG A 254 13.11 -25.21 -16.93
N LEU A 255 13.22 -26.41 -16.35
CA LEU A 255 12.51 -26.81 -15.15
C LEU A 255 12.86 -25.91 -13.95
N ALA A 256 14.14 -25.61 -13.75
CA ALA A 256 14.59 -24.70 -12.69
C ALA A 256 14.00 -23.28 -12.84
N ARG A 257 13.87 -22.77 -14.08
CA ARG A 257 13.18 -21.49 -14.36
C ARG A 257 11.68 -21.54 -14.05
N VAL A 258 11.00 -22.61 -14.43
CA VAL A 258 9.55 -22.79 -14.13
C VAL A 258 9.31 -22.93 -12.62
N LEU A 259 10.13 -23.71 -11.92
CA LEU A 259 10.04 -23.88 -10.47
C LEU A 259 10.38 -22.59 -9.70
N MET A 260 11.32 -21.79 -10.22
CA MET A 260 11.59 -20.43 -9.72
C MET A 260 10.37 -19.54 -9.89
N GLN A 261 9.78 -19.47 -11.09
CA GLN A 261 8.61 -18.63 -11.36
C GLN A 261 7.41 -19.06 -10.50
N LYS A 262 7.18 -20.36 -10.34
CA LYS A 262 6.13 -20.89 -9.44
C LYS A 262 6.29 -20.43 -7.97
N ARG A 263 7.50 -20.07 -7.53
CA ARG A 263 7.77 -19.54 -6.17
C ARG A 263 7.64 -18.01 -6.05
N GLN A 264 7.61 -17.27 -7.16
CA GLN A 264 7.39 -15.83 -7.14
C GLN A 264 5.95 -15.51 -6.68
N ALA A 265 5.73 -14.33 -6.12
CA ALA A 265 4.40 -13.87 -5.71
C ALA A 265 3.51 -13.59 -6.93
N THR A 266 2.20 -13.76 -6.82
CA THR A 266 1.26 -13.36 -7.88
C THR A 266 0.90 -11.88 -7.72
N TYR A 267 1.12 -11.08 -8.76
CA TYR A 267 0.65 -9.70 -8.82
C TYR A 267 -0.87 -9.73 -9.02
N ARG A 268 -1.64 -9.23 -8.03
CA ARG A 268 -3.10 -9.41 -7.96
C ARG A 268 -3.87 -8.24 -8.56
N ASP A 269 -3.63 -7.05 -8.04
CA ASP A 269 -4.25 -5.81 -8.48
C ASP A 269 -3.20 -4.69 -8.50
N THR A 270 -3.50 -3.59 -9.19
CA THR A 270 -2.68 -2.37 -9.18
C THR A 270 -3.05 -1.45 -8.00
N PHE A 271 -3.87 -1.91 -7.05
CA PHE A 271 -4.49 -1.04 -6.05
C PHE A 271 -3.46 -0.49 -5.07
N ALA A 272 -2.50 -1.31 -4.63
CA ALA A 272 -1.48 -0.89 -3.68
C ALA A 272 -0.62 0.25 -4.26
N ASP A 273 -0.12 0.07 -5.48
CA ASP A 273 0.80 0.97 -6.17
C ASP A 273 0.10 2.32 -6.51
N TYR A 274 -1.12 2.28 -7.08
CA TYR A 274 -1.90 3.51 -7.29
C TYR A 274 -2.26 4.22 -5.98
N LYS A 275 -2.67 3.50 -4.94
CA LYS A 275 -3.04 4.09 -3.63
C LYS A 275 -1.86 4.82 -2.99
N GLU A 276 -0.63 4.33 -3.16
CA GLU A 276 0.58 5.03 -2.70
C GLU A 276 0.74 6.39 -3.39
N LEU A 277 0.70 6.40 -4.73
CA LEU A 277 0.73 7.63 -5.53
C LEU A 277 -0.41 8.59 -5.18
N MET A 278 -1.62 8.09 -4.92
CA MET A 278 -2.77 8.93 -4.50
C MET A 278 -2.54 9.58 -3.14
N VAL A 279 -1.97 8.86 -2.18
CA VAL A 279 -1.68 9.40 -0.83
C VAL A 279 -0.58 10.46 -0.92
N GLN A 280 0.48 10.20 -1.69
CA GLN A 280 1.55 11.17 -1.94
C GLN A 280 1.01 12.44 -2.64
N PHE A 281 0.20 12.28 -3.69
CA PHE A 281 -0.50 13.40 -4.35
C PHE A 281 -1.38 14.19 -3.38
N GLY A 282 -2.09 13.50 -2.48
CA GLY A 282 -2.83 14.12 -1.39
C GLY A 282 -1.94 14.98 -0.49
N TYR A 283 -0.81 14.47 -0.02
CA TYR A 283 0.09 15.24 0.84
C TYR A 283 0.70 16.47 0.13
N VAL A 284 1.03 16.38 -1.16
CA VAL A 284 1.52 17.52 -1.95
C VAL A 284 0.43 18.59 -2.13
N THR A 285 -0.80 18.17 -2.44
CA THR A 285 -1.88 19.11 -2.79
C THR A 285 -2.62 19.69 -1.59
N LEU A 286 -2.84 18.92 -0.52
CA LEU A 286 -3.59 19.36 0.67
C LEU A 286 -2.80 20.33 1.57
N TYR A 287 -1.47 20.31 1.54
CA TYR A 287 -0.61 21.01 2.51
C TYR A 287 0.45 21.90 1.86
N SER A 288 0.21 22.35 0.63
CA SER A 288 1.16 23.16 -0.15
C SER A 288 1.68 24.42 0.59
N PRO A 289 0.86 25.22 1.30
CA PRO A 289 1.33 26.34 2.13
C PRO A 289 2.23 25.94 3.29
N ILE A 290 2.00 24.77 3.92
CA ILE A 290 2.73 24.33 5.12
C ILE A 290 4.13 23.81 4.75
N PHE A 291 4.22 23.10 3.63
CA PHE A 291 5.45 22.47 3.16
C PHE A 291 5.60 22.58 1.62
N PRO A 292 5.98 23.76 1.09
CA PRO A 292 6.11 23.98 -0.35
C PRO A 292 7.08 23.02 -1.07
N LEU A 293 8.10 22.53 -0.36
CA LEU A 293 9.07 21.56 -0.88
C LEU A 293 8.49 20.15 -1.10
N ALA A 294 7.26 19.87 -0.65
CA ALA A 294 6.59 18.57 -0.83
C ALA A 294 6.62 18.08 -2.28
N ALA A 295 6.37 18.96 -3.24
CA ALA A 295 6.36 18.63 -4.67
C ALA A 295 7.75 18.18 -5.18
N ALA A 296 8.83 18.79 -4.68
CA ALA A 296 10.20 18.40 -5.06
C ALA A 296 10.59 17.03 -4.50
N PHE A 297 10.21 16.72 -3.26
CA PHE A 297 10.41 15.39 -2.67
C PHE A 297 9.56 14.32 -3.34
N ALA A 298 8.31 14.62 -3.67
CA ALA A 298 7.45 13.72 -4.43
C ALA A 298 8.00 13.44 -5.84
N TRP A 299 8.51 14.45 -6.55
CA TRP A 299 9.17 14.27 -7.85
C TRP A 299 10.44 13.41 -7.75
N LEU A 300 11.29 13.67 -6.76
CA LEU A 300 12.49 12.87 -6.51
C LEU A 300 12.10 11.41 -6.21
N ASN A 301 11.10 11.20 -5.35
CA ASN A 301 10.62 9.86 -5.10
C ASN A 301 10.14 9.19 -6.37
N ASN A 302 9.23 9.81 -7.13
CA ASN A 302 8.59 9.16 -8.28
C ASN A 302 9.61 8.83 -9.39
N THR A 303 10.76 9.52 -9.41
CA THR A 303 11.90 9.18 -10.26
C THR A 303 12.61 7.89 -9.82
N ILE A 304 12.72 7.64 -8.51
CA ILE A 304 13.22 6.38 -7.94
C ILE A 304 12.14 5.29 -8.05
N GLU A 305 10.89 5.62 -7.76
CA GLU A 305 9.74 4.72 -7.75
C GLU A 305 9.48 4.09 -9.12
N SER A 306 9.60 4.90 -10.19
CA SER A 306 9.55 4.39 -11.56
C SER A 306 10.62 3.33 -11.87
N ARG A 307 11.67 3.20 -11.04
CA ARG A 307 12.71 2.17 -11.15
C ARG A 307 12.52 1.03 -10.14
N SER A 308 12.05 1.28 -8.92
CA SER A 308 11.69 0.22 -7.96
C SER A 308 10.56 -0.64 -8.52
N ASP A 309 9.45 -0.06 -9.01
CA ASP A 309 8.32 -0.79 -9.59
C ASP A 309 8.70 -1.60 -10.83
N LEU A 310 9.60 -1.05 -11.68
CA LEU A 310 10.15 -1.81 -12.80
C LEU A 310 10.92 -3.04 -12.30
N LEU A 311 11.80 -2.87 -11.31
CA LEU A 311 12.57 -3.97 -10.71
C LEU A 311 11.66 -4.99 -10.02
N LYS A 312 10.64 -4.55 -9.29
CA LYS A 312 9.61 -5.34 -8.61
C LYS A 312 8.86 -6.27 -9.56
N LEU A 313 8.63 -5.84 -10.81
CA LEU A 313 8.00 -6.67 -11.86
C LEU A 313 8.99 -7.59 -12.62
N VAL A 314 10.27 -7.22 -12.79
CA VAL A 314 11.24 -8.03 -13.57
C VAL A 314 12.19 -8.91 -12.74
N ASN A 315 12.32 -8.63 -11.43
CA ASN A 315 13.28 -9.31 -10.56
C ASN A 315 12.87 -10.77 -10.28
N ARG A 316 13.87 -11.66 -10.24
CA ARG A 316 13.78 -13.08 -9.86
C ARG A 316 13.04 -13.33 -8.53
N HIS A 317 13.08 -12.37 -7.61
CA HIS A 317 12.41 -12.44 -6.30
C HIS A 317 11.12 -11.63 -6.21
N GLY A 318 10.75 -10.90 -7.26
CA GLY A 318 9.52 -10.12 -7.34
C GLY A 318 8.33 -10.98 -7.79
N TYR A 319 7.53 -10.44 -8.70
CA TYR A 319 6.28 -11.06 -9.12
C TYR A 319 6.41 -12.05 -10.28
N GLN A 320 5.47 -12.99 -10.34
CA GLN A 320 5.14 -13.73 -11.56
C GLN A 320 4.65 -12.75 -12.63
N ARG A 321 4.97 -13.02 -13.89
CA ARG A 321 4.50 -12.18 -15.01
C ARG A 321 2.97 -12.05 -14.97
N PRO A 322 2.40 -10.84 -14.78
CA PRO A 322 0.96 -10.66 -14.78
C PRO A 322 0.36 -10.93 -16.16
N ILE A 323 -0.94 -11.27 -16.18
CA ILE A 323 -1.71 -11.42 -17.42
C ILE A 323 -1.96 -10.03 -17.99
N ALA A 324 -1.69 -9.84 -19.28
CA ALA A 324 -1.95 -8.57 -19.95
C ALA A 324 -3.46 -8.33 -20.07
N GLN A 325 -3.94 -7.24 -19.49
CA GLN A 325 -5.32 -6.77 -19.55
C GLN A 325 -5.41 -5.52 -20.44
N HIS A 326 -6.55 -5.31 -21.11
CA HIS A 326 -6.79 -4.12 -21.91
C HIS A 326 -7.47 -3.04 -21.07
N ALA A 327 -6.70 -2.02 -20.66
CA ALA A 327 -7.23 -0.87 -19.93
C ALA A 327 -7.45 0.34 -20.86
N ARG A 328 -8.48 1.15 -20.58
CA ARG A 328 -8.69 2.47 -21.20
C ARG A 328 -8.44 3.56 -20.16
N GLY A 329 -7.25 4.16 -20.21
CA GLY A 329 -6.82 5.13 -19.19
C GLY A 329 -6.58 4.49 -17.83
N ILE A 330 -6.60 5.30 -16.76
CA ILE A 330 -6.38 4.89 -15.37
C ILE A 330 -7.67 4.48 -14.64
N GLY A 331 -8.82 4.52 -15.31
CA GLY A 331 -10.11 4.16 -14.72
C GLY A 331 -10.52 5.04 -13.54
N VAL A 332 -11.02 4.42 -12.47
CA VAL A 332 -11.56 5.13 -11.28
C VAL A 332 -10.57 6.10 -10.62
N TRP A 333 -9.26 5.87 -10.75
CA TRP A 333 -8.23 6.70 -10.15
C TRP A 333 -8.26 8.16 -10.63
N GLU A 334 -8.74 8.41 -11.85
CA GLU A 334 -8.98 9.75 -12.36
C GLU A 334 -10.01 10.51 -11.51
N LYS A 335 -11.15 9.87 -11.22
CA LYS A 335 -12.21 10.44 -10.37
C LYS A 335 -11.70 10.66 -8.94
N VAL A 336 -10.82 9.79 -8.44
CA VAL A 336 -10.15 9.95 -7.14
C VAL A 336 -9.23 11.17 -7.13
N LEU A 337 -8.38 11.35 -8.15
CA LEU A 337 -7.51 12.53 -8.31
C LEU A 337 -8.30 13.83 -8.40
N VAL A 338 -9.37 13.87 -9.21
CA VAL A 338 -10.25 15.04 -9.33
C VAL A 338 -10.91 15.38 -7.99
N SER A 339 -11.38 14.37 -7.27
CA SER A 339 -11.99 14.53 -5.94
C SER A 339 -10.97 15.03 -4.90
N PHE A 340 -9.77 14.46 -4.86
CA PHE A 340 -8.68 14.91 -3.98
C PHE A 340 -8.30 16.36 -4.28
N ALA A 341 -8.18 16.72 -5.56
CA ALA A 341 -7.90 18.09 -5.97
C ALA A 341 -9.04 19.07 -5.64
N GLY A 342 -10.30 18.60 -5.50
CA GLY A 342 -11.41 19.39 -4.97
C GLY A 342 -11.29 19.62 -3.46
N VAL A 343 -11.06 18.55 -2.68
CA VAL A 343 -10.81 18.64 -1.23
C VAL A 343 -9.58 19.51 -0.93
N ALA A 344 -8.56 19.46 -1.78
CA ALA A 344 -7.37 20.32 -1.67
C ALA A 344 -7.73 21.81 -1.71
N VAL A 345 -8.62 22.27 -2.59
CA VAL A 345 -9.04 23.69 -2.61
C VAL A 345 -9.59 24.11 -1.25
N VAL A 346 -10.54 23.34 -0.71
CA VAL A 346 -11.17 23.60 0.60
C VAL A 346 -10.12 23.63 1.72
N VAL A 347 -9.22 22.65 1.79
CA VAL A 347 -8.21 22.55 2.85
C VAL A 347 -7.18 23.68 2.75
N ASN A 348 -6.72 24.05 1.56
CA ASN A 348 -5.77 25.17 1.40
C ASN A 348 -6.42 26.52 1.76
N CYS A 349 -7.67 26.75 1.34
CA CYS A 349 -8.44 27.92 1.77
C CYS A 349 -8.60 27.96 3.30
N ALA A 350 -8.95 26.84 3.93
CA ALA A 350 -9.05 26.73 5.39
C ALA A 350 -7.71 26.93 6.13
N LEU A 351 -6.57 26.56 5.53
CA LEU A 351 -5.24 26.82 6.08
C LEU A 351 -4.90 28.32 6.03
N VAL A 352 -5.07 28.98 4.88
CA VAL A 352 -4.85 30.43 4.73
C VAL A 352 -5.76 31.21 5.69
N TRP A 353 -7.04 30.82 5.79
CA TRP A 353 -8.00 31.32 6.77
C TRP A 353 -7.50 31.23 8.22
N THR A 354 -6.93 30.09 8.61
CA THR A 354 -6.58 29.81 10.02
C THR A 354 -5.28 30.47 10.47
N TYR A 355 -4.38 30.80 9.54
CA TYR A 355 -2.99 31.15 9.85
C TYR A 355 -2.49 32.48 9.27
N GLU A 356 -2.91 32.85 8.05
CA GLU A 356 -2.35 34.01 7.33
C GLU A 356 -3.31 35.20 7.34
N LEU A 357 -4.62 34.95 7.36
CA LEU A 357 -5.62 35.97 7.06
C LEU A 357 -5.79 37.04 8.17
N ASP A 358 -5.44 36.69 9.41
CA ASP A 358 -5.40 37.61 10.54
C ASP A 358 -4.25 38.63 10.41
N GLU A 359 -3.11 38.23 9.82
CA GLU A 359 -1.97 39.11 9.56
C GLU A 359 -2.16 39.92 8.26
N LEU A 360 -2.76 39.32 7.23
CA LEU A 360 -3.00 39.96 5.94
C LEU A 360 -4.11 41.01 5.97
N LEU A 361 -5.19 40.78 6.74
CA LEU A 361 -6.37 41.66 6.80
C LEU A 361 -6.74 42.07 8.24
N PRO A 362 -5.83 42.72 8.98
CA PRO A 362 -5.98 42.96 10.42
C PRO A 362 -7.17 43.88 10.76
N SER A 363 -7.58 44.75 9.84
CA SER A 363 -8.73 45.67 10.01
C SER A 363 -10.11 45.06 9.71
N TRP A 364 -10.16 43.85 9.14
CA TRP A 364 -11.41 43.20 8.75
C TRP A 364 -12.00 42.38 9.90
N THR A 365 -13.32 42.28 9.97
CA THR A 365 -14.00 41.40 10.93
C THR A 365 -13.94 39.95 10.47
N ASP A 366 -14.03 39.00 11.41
CA ASP A 366 -14.04 37.55 11.13
C ASP A 366 -15.05 37.19 10.02
N LEU A 367 -16.25 37.77 10.04
CA LEU A 367 -17.27 37.53 9.01
C LEU A 367 -16.85 38.03 7.61
N GLN A 368 -16.21 39.20 7.53
CA GLN A 368 -15.71 39.75 6.27
C GLN A 368 -14.53 38.92 5.73
N ARG A 369 -13.60 38.54 6.61
CA ARG A 369 -12.50 37.63 6.26
C ARG A 369 -13.07 36.28 5.77
N PHE A 370 -14.12 35.76 6.41
CA PHE A 370 -14.72 34.46 6.06
C PHE A 370 -15.43 34.51 4.71
N ALA A 371 -16.23 35.56 4.48
CA ALA A 371 -16.85 35.79 3.17
C ALA A 371 -15.79 35.93 2.06
N PHE A 372 -14.65 36.57 2.35
CA PHE A 372 -13.54 36.69 1.40
C PHE A 372 -12.90 35.34 1.06
N ILE A 373 -12.56 34.49 2.05
CA ILE A 373 -11.94 33.20 1.75
C ILE A 373 -12.88 32.27 0.97
N VAL A 374 -14.19 32.28 1.30
CA VAL A 374 -15.22 31.53 0.56
C VAL A 374 -15.40 32.07 -0.86
N ALA A 375 -15.30 33.39 -1.08
CA ALA A 375 -15.33 33.96 -2.42
C ALA A 375 -14.11 33.52 -3.25
N CYS A 376 -12.91 33.55 -2.66
CA CYS A 376 -11.69 33.04 -3.29
C CYS A 376 -11.78 31.54 -3.63
N GLU A 377 -12.32 30.74 -2.72
CA GLU A 377 -12.60 29.30 -2.92
C GLU A 377 -13.51 29.07 -4.14
N HIS A 378 -14.62 29.81 -4.25
CA HIS A 378 -15.54 29.72 -5.39
C HIS A 378 -14.89 30.15 -6.70
N VAL A 379 -14.06 31.20 -6.70
CA VAL A 379 -13.29 31.62 -7.88
C VAL A 379 -12.34 30.51 -8.34
N ILE A 380 -11.65 29.83 -7.42
CA ILE A 380 -10.78 28.68 -7.75
C ILE A 380 -11.59 27.52 -8.32
N PHE A 381 -12.78 27.21 -7.77
CA PHE A 381 -13.66 26.19 -8.33
C PHE A 381 -14.19 26.55 -9.73
N VAL A 382 -14.55 27.81 -9.98
CA VAL A 382 -14.95 28.29 -11.31
C VAL A 382 -13.80 28.16 -12.31
N ILE A 383 -12.57 28.55 -11.94
CA ILE A 383 -11.38 28.37 -12.77
C ILE A 383 -11.14 26.88 -13.07
N LYS A 384 -11.25 26.00 -12.07
CA LYS A 384 -11.11 24.54 -12.24
C LYS A 384 -12.17 23.97 -13.19
N ALA A 385 -13.42 24.38 -13.05
CA ALA A 385 -14.51 23.96 -13.93
C ALA A 385 -14.31 24.47 -15.37
N TRP A 386 -13.88 25.72 -15.53
CA TRP A 386 -13.54 26.31 -16.82
C TRP A 386 -12.37 25.60 -17.51
N LEU A 387 -11.28 25.30 -16.78
CA LEU A 387 -10.13 24.55 -17.32
C LEU A 387 -10.54 23.15 -17.79
N ASN A 388 -11.41 22.47 -17.04
CA ASN A 388 -11.93 21.15 -17.38
C ASN A 388 -12.86 21.20 -18.61
N TRP A 389 -13.60 22.29 -18.80
CA TRP A 389 -14.44 22.50 -19.99
C TRP A 389 -13.61 22.91 -21.23
N ALA A 390 -12.57 23.73 -21.04
CA ALA A 390 -11.73 24.26 -22.12
C ALA A 390 -10.72 23.23 -22.66
N THR A 391 -10.37 22.21 -21.87
CA THR A 391 -9.38 21.19 -22.26
C THR A 391 -10.08 19.94 -22.82
N PRO A 392 -9.97 19.63 -24.12
CA PRO A 392 -10.58 18.42 -24.67
C PRO A 392 -9.86 17.17 -24.14
N GLU A 393 -10.63 16.18 -23.67
CA GLU A 393 -10.11 14.90 -23.13
C GLU A 393 -9.20 14.13 -24.10
N VAL A 394 -9.40 14.33 -25.41
CA VAL A 394 -8.75 13.56 -26.48
C VAL A 394 -8.12 14.53 -27.48
N PRO A 395 -6.80 14.44 -27.75
CA PRO A 395 -6.14 15.34 -28.69
C PRO A 395 -6.63 15.09 -30.13
N VAL A 396 -6.80 16.18 -30.88
CA VAL A 396 -7.36 16.19 -32.25
C VAL A 396 -6.61 15.27 -33.22
N THR A 397 -5.31 15.05 -33.01
CA THR A 397 -4.50 14.12 -33.80
C THR A 397 -5.00 12.66 -33.73
N SER A 398 -5.64 12.27 -32.63
CA SER A 398 -6.14 10.91 -32.41
C SER A 398 -7.61 10.70 -32.82
N SER A 399 -8.38 11.77 -33.04
CA SER A 399 -9.73 11.66 -33.62
C SER A 399 -9.70 11.44 -35.13
N LEU A 400 -8.71 11.99 -35.84
CA LEU A 400 -8.49 11.80 -37.28
C LEU A 400 -8.29 10.33 -37.70
N GLY A 401 -7.78 9.48 -36.80
CA GLY A 401 -7.62 8.04 -37.05
C GLY A 401 -8.94 7.24 -37.00
N LYS A 402 -10.01 7.80 -36.42
CA LYS A 402 -11.32 7.16 -36.33
C LYS A 402 -12.17 7.50 -37.56
N LYS A 403 -11.77 7.00 -38.73
CA LYS A 403 -12.75 6.91 -39.84
C LYS A 403 -13.95 6.07 -39.35
N PRO A 404 -15.20 6.51 -39.59
CA PRO A 404 -16.34 5.67 -39.30
C PRO A 404 -16.19 4.36 -40.08
N ALA A 405 -16.34 3.22 -39.40
CA ALA A 405 -16.39 1.94 -40.08
C ALA A 405 -17.53 2.02 -41.11
N LEU A 406 -17.24 1.68 -42.37
CA LEU A 406 -18.31 1.52 -43.35
C LEU A 406 -19.31 0.51 -42.77
N PRO A 407 -20.63 0.74 -42.92
CA PRO A 407 -21.61 -0.26 -42.53
C PRO A 407 -21.28 -1.58 -43.26
N PRO A 408 -21.45 -2.74 -42.60
CA PRO A 408 -21.16 -4.02 -43.22
C PRO A 408 -21.97 -4.13 -44.51
N SER A 409 -21.28 -4.38 -45.63
CA SER A 409 -21.92 -4.65 -46.90
C SER A 409 -22.91 -5.79 -46.73
N VAL A 410 -24.17 -5.54 -47.09
CA VAL A 410 -25.25 -6.54 -47.03
C VAL A 410 -24.79 -7.79 -47.78
N PRO A 411 -24.88 -8.99 -47.19
CA PRO A 411 -24.50 -10.21 -47.90
C PRO A 411 -25.47 -10.43 -49.07
N ASP A 412 -24.92 -10.66 -50.27
CA ASP A 412 -25.69 -10.97 -51.47
C ASP A 412 -26.62 -12.15 -51.20
N THR A 413 -27.92 -11.88 -51.18
CA THR A 413 -28.93 -12.91 -50.97
C THR A 413 -29.18 -13.60 -52.30
N THR A 414 -28.72 -14.84 -52.39
CA THR A 414 -28.98 -15.76 -53.48
C THR A 414 -30.47 -15.81 -53.85
N VAL A 415 -30.83 -15.35 -55.04
CA VAL A 415 -32.13 -15.65 -55.65
C VAL A 415 -31.93 -16.77 -56.66
N SER A 416 -32.31 -17.99 -56.28
CA SER A 416 -32.37 -19.15 -57.16
C SER A 416 -33.81 -19.44 -57.58
N GLY A 417 -34.04 -19.52 -58.89
CA GLY A 417 -35.17 -20.25 -59.49
C GLY A 417 -36.50 -19.50 -59.57
N GLY A 418 -36.91 -19.17 -60.81
CA GLY A 418 -38.24 -18.64 -61.11
C GLY A 418 -38.42 -18.50 -62.62
N SER A 419 -38.87 -19.57 -63.29
CA SER A 419 -39.07 -19.60 -64.74
C SER A 419 -40.14 -18.61 -65.21
N LEU A 420 -39.90 -17.92 -66.32
CA LEU A 420 -40.97 -17.58 -67.27
C LEU A 420 -40.41 -17.34 -68.69
N SER A 421 -40.67 -18.30 -69.56
CA SER A 421 -40.51 -18.21 -71.00
C SER A 421 -41.65 -17.41 -71.64
N ALA A 422 -41.35 -16.40 -72.48
CA ALA A 422 -42.23 -15.99 -73.58
C ALA A 422 -41.55 -15.03 -74.60
N LEU A 423 -41.71 -15.39 -75.88
CA LEU A 423 -41.91 -14.52 -77.06
C LEU A 423 -40.78 -13.61 -77.58
N HIS A 424 -40.24 -14.07 -78.73
CA HIS A 424 -40.00 -13.34 -79.99
C HIS A 424 -39.89 -11.80 -80.02
N GLY A 425 -38.82 -11.36 -80.69
CA GLY A 425 -38.57 -10.03 -81.23
C GLY A 425 -37.25 -10.05 -81.98
#